data_AF-A0A947U494-F1
#
_entry.id   AF-A0A947U494-F1
#
_cell.length_a   1.000
_cell.length_b   1.000
_cell.length_c   1.000
_cell.angle_alpha   90.00
_cell.angle_beta   90.00
_cell.angle_gamma   90.00
#
_symmetry.space_group_name_H-M   'P 1'
#
loop_
_entity.id
_entity.type
_entity.pdbx_description
1 polymer ?
#
loop_
_entity_poly.entity_id
_entity_poly.type
_entity_poly.pdbx_seq_one_letter_code
_entity_poly.pdbx_strand_id
1 'polypeptide(L)'
;MLKSLPYQLGGIPMQCPVCEHEAAEGAFGDPAKCPSCGVFYHKALANKERIEQARAAKARPAPQPVKAAPVKRLGFMYCPSCGATNSGRTQTKGSIFVELILWLCFLLPGLIYSIWRLASRQQVCQTCSNPGLIPTNSPRAKKELGLE
;
A
#
# COMPACT_ATOMS: atom_id res chain seq x y z
N MET A 1 33.44 -52.25 -47.20
CA MET A 1 32.14 -52.56 -46.57
C MET A 1 31.83 -51.50 -45.50
N LEU A 2 31.53 -50.27 -45.92
CA LEU A 2 31.02 -49.22 -45.04
C LEU A 2 29.51 -49.15 -45.29
N LYS A 3 28.75 -49.93 -44.53
CA LYS A 3 27.28 -49.83 -44.52
C LYS A 3 26.92 -48.54 -43.79
N SER A 4 26.35 -47.62 -44.55
CA SER A 4 25.58 -46.46 -44.11
C SER A 4 24.56 -46.86 -43.04
N LEU A 5 24.83 -46.50 -41.78
CA LEU A 5 23.82 -46.47 -40.72
C LEU A 5 23.04 -45.15 -40.87
N PRO A 6 21.73 -45.18 -41.11
CA PRO A 6 20.92 -43.98 -41.17
C PRO A 6 20.93 -43.31 -39.80
N TYR A 7 21.34 -42.05 -39.80
CA TYR A 7 21.22 -41.11 -38.69
C TYR A 7 19.73 -41.03 -38.32
N GLN A 8 19.31 -41.85 -37.35
CA GLN A 8 18.00 -41.75 -36.73
C GLN A 8 17.95 -40.40 -36.04
N LEU A 9 17.43 -39.40 -36.76
CA LEU A 9 16.88 -38.18 -36.20
C LEU A 9 15.70 -38.62 -35.32
N GLY A 10 16.01 -39.08 -34.11
CA GLY A 10 15.07 -39.16 -33.01
C GLY A 10 14.69 -37.74 -32.64
N GLY A 11 13.81 -37.13 -33.45
CA GLY A 11 13.07 -35.94 -33.06
C GLY A 11 12.34 -36.27 -31.77
N ILE A 12 12.40 -35.37 -30.82
CA ILE A 12 11.79 -35.56 -29.50
C ILE A 12 10.28 -35.69 -29.76
N PRO A 13 9.61 -36.78 -29.34
CA PRO A 13 8.18 -36.90 -29.54
C PRO A 13 7.49 -35.73 -28.83
N MET A 14 6.80 -34.90 -29.61
CA MET A 14 6.10 -33.73 -29.08
C MET A 14 4.66 -34.12 -28.76
N GLN A 15 4.34 -34.10 -27.47
CA GLN A 15 3.01 -34.42 -26.97
C GLN A 15 2.08 -33.21 -27.13
N CYS A 16 1.00 -33.33 -27.88
CA CYS A 16 0.01 -32.26 -27.98
C CYS A 16 -0.67 -32.01 -26.62
N PRO A 17 -0.62 -30.79 -26.06
CA PRO A 17 -1.20 -30.47 -24.77
C PRO A 17 -2.74 -30.46 -24.70
N VAL A 18 -3.42 -30.61 -25.85
CA VAL A 18 -4.89 -30.48 -26.01
C VAL A 18 -5.56 -31.82 -26.29
N CYS A 19 -4.94 -32.68 -27.11
CA CYS A 19 -5.52 -33.97 -27.50
C CYS A 19 -4.65 -35.17 -27.15
N GLU A 20 -3.54 -34.96 -26.41
CA GLU A 20 -2.62 -36.03 -26.01
C GLU A 20 -2.15 -36.92 -27.18
N HIS A 21 -2.10 -36.35 -28.39
CA HIS A 21 -1.50 -37.02 -29.54
C HIS A 21 0.02 -36.83 -29.57
N GLU A 22 0.76 -37.94 -29.66
CA GLU A 22 2.21 -37.99 -29.83
C GLU A 22 2.57 -38.16 -31.30
N ALA A 23 3.43 -37.28 -31.81
CA ALA A 23 4.00 -37.44 -33.15
C ALA A 23 5.44 -36.90 -33.19
N ALA A 24 6.20 -37.31 -34.21
CA ALA A 24 7.54 -36.81 -34.46
C ALA A 24 7.49 -35.32 -34.85
N GLU A 25 8.49 -34.51 -34.47
CA GLU A 25 8.56 -33.07 -34.78
C GLU A 25 8.30 -32.75 -36.26
N GLY A 26 8.75 -33.62 -37.18
CA GLY A 26 8.53 -33.45 -38.62
C GLY A 26 7.08 -33.62 -39.11
N ALA A 27 6.19 -34.17 -38.29
CA ALA A 27 4.77 -34.39 -38.64
C ALA A 27 3.88 -33.16 -38.40
N PHE A 28 4.37 -32.14 -37.69
CA PHE A 28 3.59 -30.96 -37.32
C PHE A 28 3.62 -29.85 -38.37
N GLY A 29 4.43 -29.96 -39.43
CA GLY A 29 4.55 -28.95 -40.49
C GLY A 29 5.06 -27.58 -40.00
N ASP A 30 5.18 -26.62 -40.92
CA ASP A 30 5.51 -25.23 -40.59
C ASP A 30 4.38 -24.29 -41.09
N PRO A 31 3.66 -23.60 -40.21
CA PRO A 31 3.80 -23.57 -38.75
C PRO A 31 3.30 -24.85 -38.05
N ALA A 32 3.96 -25.23 -36.94
CA ALA A 32 3.70 -26.45 -36.16
C ALA A 32 2.22 -26.57 -35.71
N LYS A 33 1.45 -27.36 -36.45
CA LYS A 33 0.02 -27.64 -36.28
C LYS A 33 -0.17 -29.12 -36.02
N CYS A 34 -0.93 -29.48 -34.98
CA CYS A 34 -1.20 -30.87 -34.68
C CYS A 34 -2.01 -31.54 -35.82
N PRO A 35 -1.57 -32.69 -36.35
CA PRO A 35 -2.28 -33.38 -37.43
C PRO A 35 -3.62 -34.00 -36.97
N SER A 36 -3.78 -34.25 -35.67
CA SER A 36 -4.99 -34.87 -35.10
C SER A 36 -6.06 -33.84 -34.72
N CYS A 37 -5.70 -32.76 -34.01
CA CYS A 37 -6.66 -31.76 -33.53
C CYS A 37 -6.60 -30.41 -34.27
N GLY A 38 -5.62 -30.20 -35.14
CA GLY A 38 -5.47 -28.98 -35.93
C GLY A 38 -5.05 -27.74 -35.15
N VAL A 39 -4.69 -27.88 -33.86
CA VAL A 39 -4.27 -26.75 -33.02
C VAL A 39 -2.81 -26.39 -33.30
N PHE A 40 -2.50 -25.10 -33.34
CA PHE A 40 -1.12 -24.60 -33.40
C PHE A 40 -0.43 -24.80 -32.06
N TYR A 41 0.68 -25.53 -32.05
CA TYR A 41 1.40 -25.91 -30.82
C TYR A 41 1.82 -24.69 -30.00
N HIS A 42 2.34 -23.65 -30.68
CA HIS A 42 2.79 -22.41 -30.05
C HIS A 42 1.66 -21.64 -29.32
N LYS A 43 0.42 -21.71 -29.84
CA LYS A 43 -0.73 -21.06 -29.21
C LYS A 43 -1.23 -21.85 -28.00
N ALA A 44 -1.11 -23.18 -28.04
CA ALA A 44 -1.53 -24.04 -26.95
C ALA A 44 -0.62 -23.90 -25.72
N LEU A 45 0.70 -23.79 -25.91
CA LEU A 45 1.65 -23.53 -24.81
C LEU A 45 1.39 -22.17 -24.14
N ALA A 46 1.27 -21.11 -24.94
CA ALA A 46 1.00 -19.76 -24.40
C ALA A 46 -0.31 -19.69 -23.59
N ASN A 47 -1.34 -20.46 -23.98
CA ASN A 47 -2.59 -20.51 -23.21
C ASN A 47 -2.42 -21.26 -21.88
N LYS A 48 -1.64 -22.35 -21.87
CA LYS A 48 -1.33 -23.09 -20.63
C LYS A 48 -0.58 -22.23 -19.63
N GLU A 49 0.46 -21.52 -20.07
CA GLU A 49 1.23 -20.61 -19.21
C GLU A 49 0.34 -19.50 -18.61
N ARG A 50 -0.55 -18.92 -19.41
CA ARG A 50 -1.51 -17.90 -18.93
C ARG A 50 -2.47 -18.46 -17.89
N ILE A 51 -2.96 -19.68 -18.07
CA ILE A 51 -3.85 -20.35 -17.12
C ILE A 51 -3.10 -20.67 -15.83
N GLU A 52 -1.85 -21.14 -15.92
CA GLU A 52 -1.01 -21.43 -14.75
C GLU A 52 -0.63 -20.15 -13.99
N GLN A 53 -0.26 -19.08 -14.68
CA GLN A 53 0.00 -17.78 -14.06
C GLN A 53 -1.25 -17.21 -13.38
N ALA A 54 -2.42 -17.30 -14.01
CA ALA A 54 -3.69 -16.87 -13.41
C ALA A 54 -4.05 -17.72 -12.18
N ARG A 55 -3.78 -19.03 -12.23
CA ARG A 55 -3.94 -19.94 -11.09
C ARG A 55 -2.98 -19.61 -9.96
N ALA A 56 -1.70 -19.35 -10.27
CA ALA A 56 -0.69 -18.97 -9.29
C ALA A 56 -1.01 -17.62 -8.64
N ALA A 57 -1.47 -16.63 -9.42
CA ALA A 57 -1.90 -15.34 -8.90
C ALA A 57 -3.12 -15.47 -7.96
N LYS A 58 -4.06 -16.35 -8.27
CA LYS A 58 -5.25 -16.62 -7.43
C LYS A 58 -4.93 -17.49 -6.21
N ALA A 59 -3.95 -18.39 -6.33
CA ALA A 59 -3.47 -19.25 -5.26
C ALA A 59 -2.54 -18.52 -4.29
N ARG A 60 -1.99 -17.37 -4.70
CA ARG A 60 -1.24 -16.50 -3.79
C ARG A 60 -2.22 -16.08 -2.67
N PRO A 61 -1.99 -16.52 -1.42
CA PRO A 61 -2.86 -16.13 -0.33
C PRO A 61 -2.84 -14.60 -0.26
N ALA A 62 -4.02 -14.01 -0.07
CA ALA A 62 -4.14 -12.57 0.16
C ALA A 62 -3.10 -12.19 1.24
N PRO A 63 -2.41 -11.04 1.09
CA PRO A 63 -1.46 -10.59 2.09
C PRO A 63 -2.18 -10.60 3.43
N GLN A 64 -1.76 -11.53 4.30
CA GLN A 64 -2.37 -11.68 5.61
C GLN A 64 -2.20 -10.33 6.34
N PRO A 65 -3.18 -9.89 7.14
CA PRO A 65 -2.98 -8.73 7.99
C PRO A 65 -1.85 -9.07 8.96
N VAL A 66 -0.63 -8.66 8.60
CA VAL A 66 0.53 -8.78 9.45
C VAL A 66 0.17 -8.05 10.75
N LYS A 67 0.15 -8.81 11.85
CA LYS A 67 -0.16 -8.27 13.18
C LYS A 67 0.77 -7.09 13.39
N ALA A 68 0.20 -5.89 13.40
CA ALA A 68 0.96 -4.66 13.54
C ALA A 68 1.83 -4.78 14.80
N ALA A 69 3.13 -4.61 14.63
CA ALA A 69 4.06 -4.42 15.73
C ALA A 69 3.51 -3.33 16.69
N PRO A 70 3.83 -3.36 17.99
CA PRO A 70 3.27 -2.43 18.95
C PRO A 70 3.70 -1.01 18.59
N VAL A 71 2.80 -0.27 17.95
CA VAL A 71 2.94 1.17 17.71
C VAL A 71 2.96 1.81 19.09
N LYS A 72 4.09 2.39 19.51
CA LYS A 72 4.12 3.24 20.70
C LYS A 72 3.04 4.30 20.51
N ARG A 73 1.93 4.22 21.25
CA ARG A 73 0.83 5.21 21.19
C ARG A 73 1.26 6.48 21.92
N LEU A 74 2.21 7.21 21.34
CA LEU A 74 2.59 8.56 21.71
C LEU A 74 1.66 9.53 20.98
N GLY A 75 0.41 9.63 21.41
CA GLY A 75 -0.55 10.52 20.77
C GLY A 75 -1.81 10.86 21.56
N PHE A 76 -2.01 10.25 22.73
CA PHE A 76 -3.14 10.60 23.59
C PHE A 76 -2.70 11.70 24.55
N MET A 77 -3.38 12.83 24.50
CA MET A 77 -3.26 13.90 25.49
C MET A 77 -4.43 13.81 26.46
N TYR A 78 -4.13 13.89 27.74
CA TYR A 78 -5.07 13.97 28.83
C TYR A 78 -5.37 15.44 29.15
N CYS A 79 -6.64 15.77 29.30
CA CYS A 79 -7.07 17.08 29.76
C CYS A 79 -7.38 17.05 31.27
N PRO A 80 -6.64 17.78 32.11
CA PRO A 80 -6.87 17.79 33.56
C PRO A 80 -8.19 18.44 33.98
N SER A 81 -8.85 19.19 33.09
CA SER A 81 -10.07 19.92 33.43
C SER A 81 -11.36 19.15 33.15
N CYS A 82 -11.34 18.23 32.20
CA CYS A 82 -12.52 17.42 31.85
C CYS A 82 -12.28 15.91 31.93
N GLY A 83 -11.04 15.48 32.18
CA GLY A 83 -10.65 14.06 32.22
C GLY A 83 -10.61 13.38 30.85
N ALA A 84 -10.99 14.06 29.76
CA ALA A 84 -11.00 13.45 28.43
C ALA A 84 -9.59 13.21 27.90
N THR A 85 -9.39 12.04 27.28
CA THR A 85 -8.19 11.72 26.51
C THR A 85 -8.46 11.96 25.02
N ASN A 86 -7.90 13.01 24.44
CA ASN A 86 -8.03 13.33 23.02
C ASN A 86 -6.71 13.78 22.42
N SER A 87 -6.64 13.92 21.09
CA SER A 87 -5.42 14.34 20.38
C SER A 87 -5.17 15.86 20.44
N GLY A 88 -5.97 16.62 21.19
CA GLY A 88 -5.96 18.07 21.17
C GLY A 88 -6.47 18.65 19.85
N ARG A 89 -6.92 19.91 19.86
CA ARG A 89 -7.20 20.69 18.66
C ARG A 89 -6.31 21.92 18.68
N THR A 90 -5.62 22.18 17.59
CA THR A 90 -4.90 23.45 17.43
C THR A 90 -5.91 24.57 17.26
N GLN A 91 -5.96 25.49 18.22
CA GLN A 91 -6.73 26.72 18.13
C GLN A 91 -5.76 27.89 17.98
N THR A 92 -6.05 28.77 17.02
CA THR A 92 -5.30 30.01 16.82
C THR A 92 -6.18 31.16 17.29
N LYS A 93 -5.62 32.04 18.14
CA LYS A 93 -6.34 33.22 18.58
C LYS A 93 -6.13 34.32 17.54
N GLY A 94 -7.16 34.64 16.75
CA GLY A 94 -7.14 35.79 15.84
C GLY A 94 -7.93 35.59 14.54
N SER A 95 -8.44 36.69 13.99
CA SER A 95 -9.21 36.72 12.73
C SER A 95 -8.28 37.01 11.55
N ILE A 96 -8.37 36.22 10.46
CA ILE A 96 -7.57 36.44 9.23
C ILE A 96 -7.85 37.83 8.65
N PHE A 97 -9.07 38.33 8.83
CA PHE A 97 -9.50 39.66 8.40
C PHE A 97 -8.65 40.81 8.96
N VAL A 98 -8.24 40.75 10.23
CA VAL A 98 -7.42 41.80 10.84
C VAL A 98 -6.02 41.83 10.21
N GLU A 99 -5.49 40.65 9.86
CA GLU A 99 -4.21 40.55 9.15
C GLU A 99 -4.31 41.19 7.76
N LEU A 100 -5.38 40.89 7.02
CA LEU A 100 -5.59 41.42 5.66
C LEU A 100 -5.73 42.95 5.64
N ILE A 101 -6.48 43.51 6.61
CA ILE A 101 -6.68 44.96 6.75
C ILE A 101 -5.36 45.65 7.11
N LEU A 102 -4.59 45.09 8.06
CA LEU A 102 -3.28 45.65 8.41
C LEU A 102 -2.33 45.65 7.22
N TRP A 103 -2.29 44.56 6.44
CA TRP A 103 -1.50 44.48 5.22
C TRP A 103 -1.89 45.52 4.16
N LEU A 104 -3.19 45.86 4.06
CA LEU A 104 -3.70 46.88 3.14
C LEU A 104 -3.36 48.32 3.58
N CYS A 105 -3.32 48.59 4.90
CA CYS A 105 -3.01 49.92 5.40
C CYS A 105 -1.51 50.17 5.57
N PHE A 106 -0.74 49.22 6.10
CA PHE A 106 0.70 49.36 6.33
C PHE A 106 1.37 47.98 6.42
N LEU A 107 2.34 47.69 5.56
CA LEU A 107 3.04 46.39 5.53
C LEU A 107 3.74 46.02 6.85
N LEU A 108 4.27 47.00 7.58
CA LEU A 108 5.02 46.78 8.84
C LEU A 108 4.16 46.18 9.97
N PRO A 109 3.00 46.74 10.36
CA PRO A 109 2.14 46.13 11.37
C PRO A 109 1.57 44.78 10.92
N GLY A 110 1.30 44.59 9.62
CA GLY A 110 0.85 43.31 9.07
C GLY A 110 1.84 42.17 9.31
N LEU A 111 3.15 42.44 9.18
CA LEU A 111 4.20 41.45 9.41
C LEU A 111 4.29 41.05 10.89
N ILE A 112 4.29 42.04 11.80
CA ILE A 112 4.36 41.79 13.26
C ILE A 112 3.14 40.99 13.73
N TYR A 113 1.94 41.34 13.23
CA TYR A 113 0.72 40.62 13.57
C TYR A 113 0.73 39.19 13.07
N SER A 114 1.28 38.93 11.88
CA SER A 114 1.42 37.58 11.33
C SER A 114 2.33 36.71 12.21
N ILE A 115 3.47 37.25 12.68
CA ILE A 115 4.36 36.53 13.61
C ILE A 115 3.63 36.23 14.93
N TRP A 116 2.94 37.21 15.51
CA TRP A 116 2.16 37.01 16.74
C TRP A 116 1.03 35.97 16.56
N ARG A 117 0.40 35.95 15.39
CA ARG A 117 -0.63 34.97 15.04
C ARG A 117 -0.07 33.54 14.93
N LEU A 118 1.14 33.38 14.39
CA LEU A 118 1.82 32.09 14.35
C LEU A 118 2.32 31.67 15.75
N ALA A 119 2.76 32.62 16.58
CA ALA A 119 3.22 32.37 17.94
C ALA A 119 2.08 32.03 18.92
N SER A 120 0.86 32.52 18.68
CA SER A 120 -0.30 32.31 19.56
C SER A 120 -1.06 31.00 19.33
N ARG A 121 -0.60 30.16 18.38
CA ARG A 121 -1.17 28.84 18.11
C ARG A 121 -0.95 27.94 19.32
N GLN A 122 -2.03 27.42 19.90
CA GLN A 122 -1.97 26.57 21.08
C GLN A 122 -2.85 25.33 20.93
N GLN A 123 -2.44 24.23 21.57
CA GLN A 123 -3.23 23.01 21.65
C GLN A 123 -4.26 23.18 22.78
N VAL A 124 -5.54 23.03 22.43
CA VAL A 124 -6.66 23.07 23.38
C VAL A 124 -7.43 21.76 23.35
N CYS A 125 -8.07 21.41 24.45
CA CYS A 125 -8.88 20.20 24.54
C CYS A 125 -10.07 20.24 23.56
N GLN A 126 -10.35 19.16 22.86
CA GLN A 126 -11.50 19.08 21.93
C GLN A 126 -12.85 19.14 22.65
N THR A 127 -12.92 18.66 23.89
CA THR A 127 -14.15 18.56 24.67
C THR A 127 -14.50 19.85 25.39
N CYS A 128 -13.55 20.47 26.07
CA CYS A 128 -13.79 21.66 26.91
C CYS A 128 -13.04 22.91 26.44
N SER A 129 -12.27 22.85 25.35
CA SER A 129 -11.46 23.96 24.82
C SER A 129 -10.43 24.56 25.80
N ASN A 130 -10.13 23.88 26.92
CA ASN A 130 -9.13 24.38 27.86
C ASN A 130 -7.69 24.18 27.31
N PRO A 131 -6.82 25.20 27.32
CA PRO A 131 -5.38 25.01 27.13
C PRO A 131 -4.75 24.16 28.26
N GLY A 132 -3.58 23.59 28.00
CA GLY A 132 -2.84 22.82 29.02
C GLY A 132 -3.10 21.30 28.97
N LEU A 133 -3.16 20.75 27.76
CA LEU A 133 -3.17 19.31 27.53
C LEU A 133 -1.86 18.66 28.00
N ILE A 134 -1.96 17.53 28.69
CA ILE A 134 -0.82 16.80 29.26
C ILE A 134 -0.68 15.46 28.53
N PRO A 135 0.51 15.03 28.08
CA PRO A 135 0.64 13.71 27.47
C PRO A 135 0.33 12.59 28.47
N THR A 136 -0.39 11.54 28.02
CA THR A 136 -0.74 10.39 28.87
C THR A 136 0.47 9.62 29.39
N ASN A 137 1.64 9.79 28.78
CA ASN A 137 2.90 9.19 29.24
C ASN A 137 3.52 9.91 30.45
N SER A 138 3.05 11.11 30.80
CA SER A 138 3.56 11.84 31.98
C SER A 138 3.13 11.16 33.29
N PRO A 139 3.94 11.21 34.36
CA PRO A 139 3.59 10.62 35.65
C PRO A 139 2.33 11.27 36.25
N ARG A 140 2.07 12.54 35.95
CA ARG A 140 0.83 13.22 36.37
C ARG A 140 -0.41 12.63 35.70
N ALA A 141 -0.38 12.39 34.40
CA ALA A 141 -1.53 11.80 33.73
C ALA A 141 -1.78 10.35 34.17
N LYS A 142 -0.74 9.57 34.47
CA LYS A 142 -0.88 8.18 34.95
C LYS A 142 -1.57 8.08 36.31
N LYS A 143 -1.25 9.01 37.23
CA LYS A 143 -1.92 9.16 38.54
C LYS A 143 -3.43 9.34 38.39
N GLU A 144 -3.82 10.32 37.57
CA GLU A 144 -5.24 10.64 37.35
C GLU A 144 -5.99 9.54 36.57
N LEU A 145 -5.27 8.72 35.80
CA LEU A 145 -5.83 7.60 35.05
C LEU A 145 -5.78 6.26 35.81
N GLY A 146 -5.23 6.22 37.01
CA GLY A 146 -5.08 5.00 37.81
C GLY A 146 -4.19 3.93 37.16
N LEU A 147 -3.18 4.35 36.39
CA LEU A 147 -2.23 3.48 35.67
C LEU A 147 -0.90 3.28 36.42
N GLU A 148 -0.92 3.43 37.75
CA GLU A 148 0.24 3.31 38.64
C GLU A 148 0.44 1.88 39.15
#